data_AF-M6ZLW2-F1
#
_entry.id   AF-M6ZLW2-F1
#
_cell.length_a   1.000
_cell.length_b   1.000
_cell.length_c   1.000
_cell.angle_alpha   90.00
_cell.angle_beta   90.00
_cell.angle_gamma   90.00
#
_symmetry.space_group_name_H-M   'P 1'
#
loop_
_entity.id
_entity.type
_entity.pdbx_description
1 polymer ?
#
loop_
_entity_poly.entity_id
_entity_poly.type
_entity_poly.pdbx_seq_one_letter_code
_entity_poly.pdbx_strand_id
1 'polypeptide(L)'
;MEKENDRREYSVLWPLIRYARSKEETAYRFFPIFTHRETAERLETKSIFYYRYKEKNGTYETSSFHGILFPFYQASEEIFTKKDFRSVSGYNTLIPFYFRNYSDRFEGEKQVFQERNLYTLLFLYSYKENLPLKHKESFFLSPFYYSSNEEKKSSILLMFPI
;
A
#
# COMPACT_ATOMS: atom_id res chain seq x y z
N MET A 1 34.48 3.03 -30.57
CA MET A 1 33.39 4.04 -30.57
C MET A 1 33.05 4.32 -29.12
N GLU A 2 33.45 5.48 -28.64
CA GLU A 2 33.35 5.93 -27.24
C GLU A 2 31.88 6.03 -26.80
N LYS A 3 31.53 5.37 -25.70
CA LYS A 3 30.16 5.33 -25.14
C LYS A 3 30.15 5.86 -23.69
N GLU A 4 30.94 6.90 -23.43
CA GLU A 4 31.36 7.22 -22.07
C GLU A 4 31.36 8.73 -21.79
N ASN A 5 30.22 9.45 -21.91
CA ASN A 5 30.12 10.78 -21.27
C ASN A 5 28.72 11.45 -21.16
N ASP A 6 27.64 10.75 -20.82
CA ASP A 6 26.33 11.42 -20.57
C ASP A 6 25.91 11.43 -19.09
N ARG A 7 26.82 11.08 -18.18
CA ARG A 7 26.57 11.11 -16.74
C ARG A 7 27.01 12.46 -16.17
N ARG A 8 26.06 13.24 -15.66
CA ARG A 8 26.34 14.48 -14.94
C ARG A 8 26.20 14.23 -13.44
N GLU A 9 27.25 14.52 -12.69
CA GLU A 9 27.27 14.39 -11.24
C GLU A 9 27.78 15.69 -10.61
N TYR A 10 27.01 16.23 -9.66
CA TYR A 10 27.33 17.43 -8.90
C TYR A 10 27.21 17.10 -7.42
N SER A 11 28.21 17.49 -6.64
CA SER A 11 28.17 17.37 -5.18
C SER A 11 28.54 18.71 -4.57
N VAL A 12 27.75 19.16 -3.61
CA VAL A 12 28.02 20.37 -2.82
C VAL A 12 28.08 19.95 -1.36
N LEU A 13 29.18 20.28 -0.68
CA LEU A 13 29.39 19.92 0.73
C LEU A 13 29.17 18.41 0.98
N TRP A 14 29.91 17.58 0.25
CA TRP A 14 29.79 16.13 0.38
C TRP A 14 29.90 15.70 1.87
N PRO A 15 28.99 14.87 2.39
CA PRO A 15 27.95 14.10 1.69
C PRO A 15 26.55 14.76 1.62
N LEU A 16 26.39 16.00 2.07
CA LEU A 16 25.08 16.64 2.32
C LEU A 16 24.23 16.78 1.06
N ILE A 17 24.77 17.39 0.01
CA ILE A 17 24.03 17.67 -1.23
C ILE A 17 24.69 16.92 -2.38
N ARG A 18 23.91 16.07 -3.06
CA ARG A 18 24.35 15.34 -4.26
C ARG A 18 23.24 15.35 -5.29
N TYR A 19 23.59 15.56 -6.54
CA TYR A 19 22.72 15.41 -7.70
C TYR A 19 23.46 14.59 -8.75
N ALA A 20 22.84 13.52 -9.22
CA ALA A 20 23.37 12.66 -10.26
C ALA A 20 22.27 12.40 -11.29
N ARG A 21 22.60 12.55 -12.57
CA ARG A 21 21.68 12.28 -13.68
C ARG A 21 22.43 11.60 -14.82
N SER A 22 21.86 10.50 -15.30
CA SER A 22 22.29 9.76 -16.49
C SER A 22 21.06 9.44 -17.35
N LYS A 23 21.24 8.69 -18.44
CA LYS A 23 20.13 8.17 -19.26
C LYS A 23 19.28 7.13 -18.52
N GLU A 24 19.87 6.45 -17.53
CA GLU A 24 19.26 5.29 -16.85
C GLU A 24 18.82 5.63 -15.42
N GLU A 25 19.42 6.65 -14.82
CA GLU A 25 19.23 6.98 -13.40
C GLU A 25 19.16 8.49 -13.16
N THR A 26 18.22 8.92 -12.34
CA THR A 26 18.19 10.26 -11.73
C THR A 26 18.19 10.10 -10.21
N ALA A 27 19.13 10.72 -9.52
CA ALA A 27 19.25 10.65 -8.07
C ALA A 27 19.59 12.03 -7.49
N TYR A 28 18.92 12.39 -6.40
CA TYR A 28 19.24 13.61 -5.66
C TYR A 28 19.13 13.37 -4.15
N ARG A 29 20.02 13.99 -3.40
CA ARG A 29 20.15 13.84 -1.95
C ARG A 29 20.35 15.20 -1.31
N PHE A 30 19.59 15.42 -0.24
CA PHE A 30 19.71 16.52 0.69
C PHE A 30 19.68 15.93 2.11
N PHE A 31 20.83 15.44 2.58
CA PHE A 31 20.94 14.73 3.86
C PHE A 31 20.89 15.70 5.04
N PRO A 32 20.17 15.37 6.15
CA PRO A 32 19.43 14.14 6.42
C PRO A 32 17.94 14.16 6.02
N ILE A 33 17.49 15.22 5.35
CA ILE A 33 16.05 15.52 5.19
C ILE A 33 15.40 14.67 4.11
N PHE A 34 16.12 14.42 3.01
CA PHE A 34 15.53 13.85 1.81
C PHE A 34 16.56 13.13 0.91
N THR A 35 16.17 12.00 0.34
CA THR A 35 16.89 11.28 -0.70
C THR A 35 15.90 10.75 -1.73
N HIS A 36 16.22 10.82 -3.01
CA HIS A 36 15.44 10.25 -4.09
C HIS A 36 16.33 9.61 -5.13
N ARG A 37 15.85 8.50 -5.67
CA ARG A 37 16.49 7.75 -6.74
C ARG A 37 15.41 7.18 -7.65
N GLU A 38 15.56 7.37 -8.94
CA GLU A 38 14.67 6.88 -9.97
C GLU A 38 15.49 6.25 -11.09
N THR A 39 15.12 5.03 -11.47
CA THR A 39 15.62 4.27 -12.62
C THR A 39 14.42 3.76 -13.43
N ALA A 40 14.67 3.12 -14.58
CA ALA A 40 13.61 2.55 -15.41
C ALA A 40 12.72 1.52 -14.66
N GLU A 41 13.29 0.82 -13.68
CA GLU A 41 12.63 -0.26 -12.96
C GLU A 41 12.29 0.11 -11.52
N ARG A 42 12.97 1.10 -10.91
CA ARG A 42 12.86 1.40 -9.48
C ARG A 42 12.74 2.88 -9.20
N LEU A 43 11.82 3.24 -8.31
CA LEU A 43 11.70 4.57 -7.74
C LEU A 43 11.75 4.45 -6.22
N GLU A 44 12.61 5.22 -5.58
CA GLU A 44 12.75 5.25 -4.13
C GLU A 44 12.89 6.69 -3.66
N THR A 45 12.09 7.06 -2.67
CA THR A 45 12.15 8.37 -2.01
C THR A 45 12.13 8.15 -0.51
N LYS A 46 13.13 8.68 0.19
CA LYS A 46 13.19 8.70 1.66
C LYS A 46 13.19 10.14 2.12
N SER A 47 12.26 10.48 2.97
CA SER A 47 12.17 11.76 3.65
C SER A 47 11.87 11.53 5.12
N ILE A 48 12.18 12.52 5.95
CA ILE A 48 11.76 12.53 7.36
C ILE A 48 10.23 12.47 7.54
N PHE A 49 9.45 12.85 6.52
CA PHE A 49 7.99 12.81 6.56
C PHE A 49 7.38 11.64 5.81
N TYR A 50 8.10 11.00 4.90
CA TYR A 50 7.55 9.87 4.16
C TYR A 50 8.64 9.03 3.50
N TYR A 51 8.33 7.75 3.31
CA TYR A 51 9.03 6.81 2.47
C TYR A 51 8.13 6.38 1.32
N ARG A 52 8.67 6.33 0.12
CA ARG A 52 7.98 5.80 -1.06
C ARG A 52 8.92 4.89 -1.82
N TYR A 53 8.44 3.73 -2.20
CA TYR A 53 9.13 2.76 -3.02
C TYR A 53 8.21 2.30 -4.14
N LYS A 54 8.78 2.09 -5.31
CA LYS A 54 8.13 1.43 -6.43
C LYS A 54 9.18 0.62 -7.16
N GLU A 55 8.83 -0.60 -7.51
CA GLU A 55 9.66 -1.48 -8.31
C GLU A 55 8.79 -2.17 -9.35
N LYS A 56 9.26 -2.16 -10.59
CA LYS A 56 8.63 -2.75 -11.74
C LYS A 56 9.59 -3.74 -12.34
N ASN A 57 9.27 -5.01 -12.18
CA ASN A 57 9.89 -6.11 -12.91
C ASN A 57 8.92 -6.55 -14.01
N GLY A 58 9.42 -7.11 -15.11
CA GLY A 58 8.60 -7.45 -16.28
C GLY A 58 7.39 -8.38 -16.01
N THR A 59 7.31 -8.98 -14.81
CA THR A 59 6.22 -9.86 -14.38
C THR A 59 5.37 -9.32 -13.22
N TYR A 60 5.88 -8.36 -12.44
CA TYR A 60 5.18 -7.80 -11.28
C TYR A 60 5.60 -6.35 -11.02
N GLU A 61 4.65 -5.55 -10.54
CA GLU A 61 4.89 -4.20 -10.03
C GLU A 61 4.54 -4.17 -8.55
N THR A 62 5.47 -3.69 -7.71
CA THR A 62 5.22 -3.42 -6.30
C THR A 62 5.39 -1.93 -6.02
N SER A 63 4.54 -1.36 -5.18
CA SER A 63 4.70 0.00 -4.68
C SER A 63 4.38 0.01 -3.21
N SER A 64 5.22 0.64 -2.41
CA SER A 64 4.93 0.93 -1.01
C SER A 64 5.07 2.41 -0.73
N PHE A 65 4.24 2.89 0.19
CA PHE A 65 4.22 4.24 0.68
C PHE A 65 4.03 4.20 2.18
N HIS A 66 4.75 5.04 2.89
CA HIS A 66 4.59 5.25 4.32
C HIS A 66 4.78 6.74 4.61
N GLY A 67 3.76 7.42 5.10
CA GLY A 67 3.78 8.83 5.47
C GLY A 67 3.62 9.01 6.98
N ILE A 68 4.34 9.98 7.53
CA ILE A 68 4.32 10.38 8.93
C ILE A 68 4.07 11.89 8.96
N LEU A 69 3.00 12.29 9.64
CA LEU A 69 2.78 13.66 10.07
C LEU A 69 2.96 13.69 11.59
N PHE A 70 4.16 14.10 12.00
CA PHE A 70 4.58 14.06 13.39
C PHE A 70 3.66 14.91 14.29
N PRO A 71 3.38 14.46 15.52
CA PRO A 71 3.79 13.18 16.12
C PRO A 71 2.76 12.04 15.99
N PHE A 72 1.53 12.33 15.56
CA PHE A 72 0.40 11.42 15.83
C PHE A 72 -0.13 10.68 14.61
N TYR A 73 0.07 11.20 13.40
CA TYR A 73 -0.56 10.65 12.21
C TYR A 73 0.44 9.85 11.39
N GLN A 74 0.06 8.62 11.05
CA GLN A 74 0.83 7.76 10.16
C GLN A 74 -0.10 7.06 9.18
N ALA A 75 0.35 6.91 7.94
CA ALA A 75 -0.38 6.21 6.91
C ALA A 75 0.58 5.34 6.10
N SER A 76 0.13 4.16 5.69
CA SER A 76 0.92 3.27 4.85
C SER A 76 0.03 2.61 3.81
N GLU A 77 0.58 2.39 2.63
CA GLU A 77 -0.07 1.65 1.56
C GLU A 77 0.95 0.77 0.84
N GLU A 78 0.55 -0.44 0.51
CA GLU A 78 1.28 -1.41 -0.30
C GLU A 78 0.38 -1.85 -1.44
N ILE A 79 0.91 -1.80 -2.65
CA ILE A 79 0.25 -2.20 -3.88
C ILE A 79 1.13 -3.25 -4.52
N PHE A 80 0.59 -4.43 -4.75
CA PHE A 80 1.23 -5.49 -5.50
C PHE A 80 0.38 -5.83 -6.71
N THR A 81 0.96 -5.73 -7.90
CA THR A 81 0.30 -6.03 -9.16
C THR A 81 1.10 -7.12 -9.88
N LYS A 82 0.45 -8.19 -10.31
CA LYS A 82 1.04 -9.29 -11.07
C LYS A 82 0.05 -9.76 -12.12
N LYS A 83 0.34 -9.49 -13.41
CA LYS A 83 -0.59 -9.74 -14.53
C LYS A 83 -1.96 -9.15 -14.20
N ASP A 84 -3.00 -9.98 -14.08
CA ASP A 84 -4.37 -9.59 -13.77
C ASP A 84 -4.65 -9.53 -12.26
N PHE A 85 -3.73 -9.95 -11.40
CA PHE A 85 -3.94 -9.88 -9.95
C PHE A 85 -3.42 -8.55 -9.40
N ARG A 86 -4.24 -7.81 -8.66
CA ARG A 86 -3.81 -6.63 -7.90
C ARG A 86 -4.25 -6.75 -6.45
N SER A 87 -3.30 -6.66 -5.52
CA SER A 87 -3.53 -6.58 -4.09
C SER A 87 -3.18 -5.19 -3.61
N VAL A 88 -4.05 -4.58 -2.83
CA VAL A 88 -3.81 -3.29 -2.17
C VAL A 88 -4.04 -3.50 -0.69
N SER A 89 -3.11 -3.10 0.16
CA SER A 89 -3.27 -3.13 1.61
C SER A 89 -2.70 -1.87 2.21
N GLY A 90 -3.22 -1.46 3.36
CA GLY A 90 -2.73 -0.26 4.00
C GLY A 90 -3.31 -0.04 5.37
N TYR A 91 -2.81 0.98 6.02
CA TYR A 91 -3.33 1.46 7.28
C TYR A 91 -3.23 2.97 7.41
N ASN A 92 -4.02 3.51 8.33
CA ASN A 92 -3.98 4.89 8.74
C ASN A 92 -4.25 4.95 10.24
N THR A 93 -3.48 5.74 10.97
CA THR A 93 -3.63 5.93 12.40
C THR A 93 -3.50 7.40 12.76
N LEU A 94 -4.28 7.81 13.74
CA LEU A 94 -4.12 9.08 14.44
C LEU A 94 -4.12 8.78 15.93
N ILE A 95 -2.93 8.72 16.53
CA ILE A 95 -2.79 8.32 17.95
C ILE A 95 -3.36 9.43 18.86
N PRO A 96 -4.16 9.10 19.89
CA PRO A 96 -4.70 7.78 20.25
C PRO A 96 -6.13 7.51 19.71
N PHE A 97 -6.63 8.35 18.82
CA PHE A 97 -8.04 8.38 18.40
C PHE A 97 -8.48 7.14 17.62
N TYR A 98 -7.72 6.73 16.60
CA TYR A 98 -8.08 5.58 15.78
C TYR A 98 -6.88 4.90 15.12
N PHE A 99 -7.08 3.63 14.80
CA PHE A 99 -6.30 2.85 13.85
C PHE A 99 -7.25 2.20 12.85
N ARG A 100 -6.98 2.34 11.56
CA ARG A 100 -7.73 1.72 10.48
C ARG A 100 -6.78 0.94 9.60
N ASN A 101 -7.12 -0.29 9.23
CA ASN A 101 -6.43 -1.01 8.17
C ASN A 101 -7.41 -1.49 7.11
N TYR A 102 -6.88 -1.81 5.94
CA TYR A 102 -7.66 -2.31 4.84
C TYR A 102 -6.85 -3.26 3.97
N SER A 103 -7.55 -4.17 3.31
CA SER A 103 -7.02 -4.97 2.23
C SER A 103 -8.07 -5.08 1.13
N ASP A 104 -7.65 -4.94 -0.11
CA ASP A 104 -8.43 -5.18 -1.31
C ASP A 104 -7.67 -6.13 -2.22
N ARG A 105 -8.38 -7.07 -2.84
CA ARG A 105 -7.83 -7.86 -3.95
C ARG A 105 -8.72 -7.72 -5.15
N PHE A 106 -8.08 -7.62 -6.31
CA PHE A 106 -8.68 -7.49 -7.62
C PHE A 106 -8.14 -8.59 -8.53
N GLU A 107 -9.03 -9.09 -9.39
CA GLU A 107 -8.72 -9.98 -10.50
C GLU A 107 -9.23 -9.31 -11.78
N GLY A 108 -8.30 -8.88 -12.63
CA GLY A 108 -8.51 -7.87 -13.66
C GLY A 108 -9.01 -6.56 -13.04
N GLU A 109 -10.13 -6.08 -13.55
CA GLU A 109 -10.82 -4.88 -13.05
C GLU A 109 -11.83 -5.19 -11.93
N LYS A 110 -12.07 -6.47 -11.63
CA LYS A 110 -13.09 -6.88 -10.66
C LYS A 110 -12.49 -7.01 -9.27
N GLN A 111 -13.08 -6.31 -8.30
CA GLN A 111 -12.78 -6.53 -6.90
C GLN A 111 -13.31 -7.90 -6.47
N VAL A 112 -12.44 -8.72 -5.91
CA VAL A 112 -12.78 -10.08 -5.44
C VAL A 112 -12.80 -10.16 -3.91
N PHE A 113 -12.06 -9.28 -3.25
CA PHE A 113 -11.93 -9.27 -1.79
C PHE A 113 -11.86 -7.85 -1.27
N GLN A 114 -12.51 -7.63 -0.13
CA GLN A 114 -12.46 -6.40 0.62
C GLN A 114 -12.40 -6.70 2.11
N GLU A 115 -11.49 -6.06 2.82
CA GLU A 115 -11.41 -6.08 4.28
C GLU A 115 -11.18 -4.67 4.80
N ARG A 116 -11.91 -4.29 5.83
CA ARG A 116 -11.82 -2.98 6.49
C ARG A 116 -11.91 -3.21 7.98
N ASN A 117 -10.88 -2.83 8.73
CA ASN A 117 -10.97 -2.80 10.19
C ASN A 117 -10.73 -1.38 10.69
N LEU A 118 -11.52 -0.96 11.66
CA LEU A 118 -11.47 0.34 12.31
C LEU A 118 -11.54 0.14 13.83
N TYR A 119 -10.49 0.57 14.51
CA TYR A 119 -10.35 0.51 15.95
C TYR A 119 -10.31 1.95 16.44
N THR A 120 -11.24 2.30 17.30
CA THR A 120 -11.29 3.61 17.95
C THR A 120 -11.31 3.42 19.46
N LEU A 121 -11.24 4.53 20.20
CA LEU A 121 -11.40 4.49 21.66
C LEU A 121 -12.79 4.00 22.11
N LEU A 122 -13.82 4.15 21.27
CA LEU A 122 -15.22 3.90 21.66
C LEU A 122 -15.82 2.67 21.00
N PHE A 123 -15.25 2.21 19.88
CA PHE A 123 -15.78 1.06 19.16
C PHE A 123 -14.73 0.41 18.26
N LEU A 124 -14.98 -0.85 17.99
CA LEU A 124 -14.29 -1.68 17.02
C LEU A 124 -15.27 -2.04 15.91
N TYR A 125 -14.83 -1.91 14.68
CA TYR A 125 -15.59 -2.30 13.51
C TYR A 125 -14.70 -3.13 12.59
N SER A 126 -15.21 -4.26 12.11
CA SER A 126 -14.58 -5.10 11.11
C SER A 126 -15.59 -5.43 10.03
N TYR A 127 -15.15 -5.40 8.78
CA TYR A 127 -15.94 -5.76 7.63
C TYR A 127 -15.08 -6.55 6.66
N LYS A 128 -15.61 -7.66 6.19
CA LYS A 128 -14.94 -8.54 5.24
C LYS A 128 -15.94 -9.02 4.20
N GLU A 129 -15.58 -8.92 2.93
CA GLU A 129 -16.40 -9.37 1.82
C GLU A 129 -15.56 -10.16 0.83
N ASN A 130 -16.00 -11.37 0.54
CA ASN A 130 -15.51 -12.22 -0.54
C ASN A 130 -16.57 -12.26 -1.63
N LEU A 131 -16.40 -11.45 -2.69
CA LEU A 131 -17.39 -11.36 -3.77
C LEU A 131 -17.60 -12.69 -4.52
N PRO A 132 -16.55 -13.47 -4.87
CA PRO A 132 -16.72 -14.76 -5.55
C PRO A 132 -17.54 -15.76 -4.73
N LEU A 133 -17.37 -15.74 -3.40
CA LEU A 133 -18.07 -16.62 -2.46
C LEU A 133 -19.43 -16.07 -2.04
N LYS A 134 -19.78 -14.84 -2.46
CA LYS A 134 -20.97 -14.09 -2.00
C LYS A 134 -21.10 -14.17 -0.48
N HIS A 135 -19.99 -13.95 0.19
CA HIS A 135 -19.85 -14.08 1.62
C HIS A 135 -19.42 -12.75 2.21
N LYS A 136 -20.20 -12.26 3.19
CA LYS A 136 -19.98 -10.99 3.85
C LYS A 136 -20.02 -11.22 5.36
N GLU A 137 -19.08 -10.61 6.05
CA GLU A 137 -19.00 -10.61 7.50
C GLU A 137 -18.84 -9.17 7.95
N SER A 138 -19.57 -8.81 8.99
CA SER A 138 -19.40 -7.52 9.66
C SER A 138 -19.54 -7.69 11.15
N PHE A 139 -18.71 -6.96 11.88
CA PHE A 139 -18.64 -6.99 13.33
C PHE A 139 -18.55 -5.56 13.82
N PHE A 140 -19.34 -5.25 14.84
CA PHE A 140 -19.31 -3.99 15.56
C PHE A 140 -19.36 -4.26 17.05
N LEU A 141 -18.42 -3.69 17.79
CA LEU A 141 -18.37 -3.78 19.24
C LEU A 141 -18.11 -2.39 19.81
N SER A 142 -18.95 -1.97 20.74
CA SER A 142 -18.80 -0.77 21.54
C SER A 142 -19.17 -1.10 23.00
N PRO A 143 -18.86 -0.24 23.98
CA PRO A 143 -19.23 -0.46 25.38
C PRO A 143 -20.72 -0.73 25.62
N PHE A 144 -21.60 -0.22 24.75
CA PHE A 144 -23.05 -0.29 24.92
C PHE A 144 -23.77 -1.14 23.87
N TYR A 145 -23.06 -1.59 22.84
CA TYR A 145 -23.68 -2.26 21.71
C TYR A 145 -22.73 -3.23 21.04
N TYR A 146 -23.24 -4.43 20.78
CA TYR A 146 -22.56 -5.49 20.06
C TYR A 146 -23.44 -5.95 18.90
N SER A 147 -22.83 -6.12 17.72
CA SER A 147 -23.49 -6.67 16.54
C SER A 147 -22.49 -7.48 15.73
N SER A 148 -22.92 -8.65 15.28
CA SER A 148 -22.18 -9.48 14.35
C SER A 148 -23.17 -10.00 13.31
N ASN A 149 -22.82 -9.87 12.04
CA ASN A 149 -23.62 -10.35 10.92
C ASN A 149 -22.73 -11.12 9.97
N GLU A 150 -23.18 -12.30 9.57
CA GLU A 150 -22.55 -13.14 8.56
C GLU A 150 -23.61 -13.52 7.53
N GLU A 151 -23.39 -13.10 6.29
CA GLU A 151 -24.23 -13.46 5.14
C GLU A 151 -23.45 -14.40 4.23
N LYS A 152 -23.97 -15.60 4.03
CA LYS A 152 -23.41 -16.59 3.11
C LYS A 152 -24.47 -17.09 2.17
N LYS A 153 -24.40 -16.73 0.88
CA LYS A 153 -25.32 -17.26 -0.13
C LYS A 153 -24.83 -18.64 -0.59
N SER A 154 -25.35 -19.70 0.03
CA SER A 154 -25.06 -21.07 -0.36
C SER A 154 -25.70 -21.40 -1.72
N SER A 155 -24.90 -21.58 -2.77
CA SER A 155 -25.35 -22.31 -3.97
C SER A 155 -25.37 -23.81 -3.64
N ILE A 156 -26.33 -24.26 -2.83
CA ILE A 156 -26.63 -25.68 -2.67
C ILE A 156 -27.58 -26.05 -3.82
N LEU A 157 -27.02 -26.47 -4.96
CA LEU A 157 -27.74 -27.34 -5.88
C LEU A 157 -27.46 -28.77 -5.43
N LEU A 158 -28.19 -29.24 -4.41
CA LEU A 158 -28.28 -30.68 -4.14
C LEU A 158 -29.16 -31.26 -5.25
N MET A 159 -28.54 -31.63 -6.36
CA MET A 159 -29.17 -32.49 -7.35
C MET A 159 -28.80 -33.93 -6.98
N PHE A 160 -29.62 -34.56 -6.13
CA PHE A 160 -29.65 -36.02 -6.04
C PHE A 160 -30.55 -36.53 -7.17
N PRO A 161 -30.07 -37.34 -8.12
CA PRO A 161 -30.97 -38.10 -8.96
C PRO A 161 -31.54 -39.29 -8.17
N ILE A 162 -32.85 -39.49 -8.32
CA ILE A 162 -33.62 -40.69 -7.97
C ILE A 162 -33.30 -41.80 -8.99
#